data_AF-A0A3M8UX98-F1
#
_entry.id   AF-A0A3M8UX98-F1
#
_cell.length_a   1.000
_cell.length_b   1.000
_cell.length_c   1.000
_cell.angle_alpha   90.00
_cell.angle_beta   90.00
_cell.angle_gamma   90.00
#
_symmetry.space_group_name_H-M   'P 1'
#
loop_
_entity.id
_entity.type
_entity.pdbx_description
1 polymer ?
#
loop_
_entity_poly.entity_id
_entity_poly.type
_entity_poly.pdbx_seq_one_letter_code
_entity_poly.pdbx_strand_id
1 'polypeptide(L)'
;VPLPVPLDPAGGAARGRTGGPDRPGDGMPGDGTPGDRTAGERTPDDRTSGDHVPGWRRADGWGHLLGDCGGGAWIGRAGLEAAMRAYDGREGGSQPLLDRLEAVFGPAAELPGTLYPRPDRPAVLASFAPEVGRCAAAGDPVAETVLRDAARHIAQAAEAVCPRLESGEVALTGGLFRMGAPLLTPLRAELAARLPGVLVTEAAGDPLDGALRIAAALAAGELRLPPDARLLSVVTT
;
A
#
# COMPACT_ATOMS: atom_id res chain seq x y z
N VAL A 1 -5.32 17.26 -23.39
CA VAL A 1 -6.12 16.49 -24.37
C VAL A 1 -6.18 17.33 -25.64
N PRO A 2 -5.94 16.79 -26.86
CA PRO A 2 -5.89 15.36 -27.21
C PRO A 2 -4.49 14.74 -27.37
N LEU A 3 -4.49 13.41 -27.40
CA LEU A 3 -3.54 12.45 -28.02
C LEU A 3 -4.38 11.62 -29.04
N PRO A 4 -3.91 10.53 -29.69
CA PRO A 4 -2.56 10.04 -29.99
C PRO A 4 -2.18 10.37 -31.46
N VAL A 5 -1.60 9.60 -32.41
CA VAL A 5 -1.17 8.18 -32.69
C VAL A 5 -0.12 8.27 -33.84
N PRO A 6 0.58 7.19 -34.30
CA PRO A 6 0.66 5.80 -33.81
C PRO A 6 2.10 5.25 -33.64
N LEU A 7 2.19 3.99 -33.17
CA LEU A 7 3.29 3.05 -33.49
C LEU A 7 2.81 2.10 -34.59
N ASP A 8 3.70 1.68 -35.51
CA ASP A 8 3.47 0.55 -36.42
C ASP A 8 4.81 -0.16 -36.74
N PRO A 9 4.88 -1.50 -36.87
CA PRO A 9 6.13 -2.25 -36.98
C PRO A 9 6.49 -2.67 -38.42
N ALA A 10 7.76 -3.06 -38.66
CA ALA A 10 8.18 -3.55 -39.98
C ALA A 10 9.25 -4.68 -39.92
N GLY A 11 9.14 -5.62 -40.86
CA GLY A 11 10.02 -6.78 -41.04
C GLY A 11 9.49 -8.03 -40.32
N GLY A 12 9.22 -9.18 -40.97
CA GLY A 12 9.47 -9.62 -42.35
C GLY A 12 9.79 -11.13 -42.32
N ALA A 13 9.56 -11.96 -43.35
CA ALA A 13 9.03 -11.74 -44.70
C ALA A 13 8.27 -13.02 -45.17
N ALA A 14 7.70 -13.01 -46.39
CA ALA A 14 6.78 -14.06 -46.86
C ALA A 14 7.38 -15.06 -47.88
N ARG A 15 6.92 -16.33 -47.82
CA ARG A 15 6.83 -17.43 -48.84
C ARG A 15 6.26 -18.66 -48.10
N GLY A 16 5.48 -19.59 -48.66
CA GLY A 16 4.86 -19.74 -49.98
C GLY A 16 3.76 -20.85 -49.92
N ARG A 17 3.02 -21.09 -51.01
CA ARG A 17 1.96 -22.13 -51.13
C ARG A 17 2.60 -23.46 -51.62
N THR A 18 2.01 -24.67 -51.67
CA THR A 18 0.61 -25.19 -51.70
C THR A 18 0.63 -26.72 -51.46
N GLY A 19 -0.47 -27.33 -50.99
CA GLY A 19 -0.88 -28.68 -51.40
C GLY A 19 -0.56 -29.90 -50.51
N GLY A 20 -1.42 -30.92 -50.61
CA GLY A 20 -1.23 -32.34 -50.23
C GLY A 20 -1.78 -33.24 -51.37
N PRO A 21 -2.10 -34.54 -51.17
CA PRO A 21 -2.26 -35.29 -49.91
C PRO A 21 -1.58 -36.70 -49.93
N ASP A 22 -2.14 -37.63 -49.12
CA ASP A 22 -2.08 -39.11 -49.17
C ASP A 22 -1.01 -39.93 -48.38
N ARG A 23 -1.41 -41.19 -48.14
CA ARG A 23 -0.92 -42.28 -47.24
C ARG A 23 -0.66 -43.56 -48.09
N PRO A 24 -0.11 -44.72 -47.61
CA PRO A 24 -0.08 -45.33 -46.25
C PRO A 24 1.33 -45.86 -45.85
N GLY A 25 1.58 -46.77 -44.89
CA GLY A 25 0.74 -47.62 -44.01
C GLY A 25 1.56 -48.45 -43.01
N ASP A 26 0.87 -49.35 -42.28
CA ASP A 26 1.35 -50.42 -41.36
C ASP A 26 2.12 -50.02 -40.07
N GLY A 27 1.95 -50.68 -38.90
CA GLY A 27 1.11 -51.86 -38.58
C GLY A 27 0.80 -52.05 -37.08
N MET A 28 -0.06 -53.03 -36.77
CA MET A 28 -0.58 -53.44 -35.43
C MET A 28 0.20 -54.66 -34.85
N PRO A 29 0.00 -55.18 -33.59
CA PRO A 29 -1.19 -55.18 -32.69
C PRO A 29 -0.90 -54.86 -31.19
N GLY A 30 -1.83 -54.94 -30.22
CA GLY A 30 -3.31 -55.07 -30.23
C GLY A 30 -3.92 -55.53 -28.87
N ASP A 31 -5.20 -55.18 -28.65
CA ASP A 31 -6.12 -55.53 -27.53
C ASP A 31 -5.76 -55.09 -26.07
N GLY A 32 -6.79 -54.84 -25.24
CA GLY A 32 -6.63 -54.53 -23.80
C GLY A 32 -7.59 -53.48 -23.17
N THR A 33 -8.89 -53.80 -23.07
CA THR A 33 -9.92 -53.33 -22.09
C THR A 33 -9.87 -51.90 -21.48
N PRO A 34 -10.97 -51.10 -21.53
CA PRO A 34 -11.03 -49.77 -20.89
C PRO A 34 -11.17 -49.85 -19.36
N GLY A 35 -10.32 -49.11 -18.64
CA GLY A 35 -10.34 -49.02 -17.17
C GLY A 35 -10.12 -47.58 -16.66
N ASP A 36 -10.94 -47.21 -15.68
CA ASP A 36 -10.93 -46.06 -14.74
C ASP A 36 -10.21 -44.72 -15.08
N ARG A 37 -10.89 -43.61 -14.79
CA ARG A 37 -10.33 -42.25 -14.82
C ARG A 37 -10.03 -41.76 -13.40
N THR A 38 -8.95 -42.28 -12.81
CA THR A 38 -8.35 -41.68 -11.61
C THR A 38 -7.86 -40.26 -11.94
N ALA A 39 -8.05 -39.33 -10.99
CA ALA A 39 -7.83 -37.91 -11.26
C ALA A 39 -6.33 -37.58 -11.35
N GLY A 40 -5.91 -37.00 -12.48
CA GLY A 40 -4.56 -36.49 -12.66
C GLY A 40 -4.22 -35.42 -11.62
N GLU A 41 -3.10 -35.62 -10.95
CA GLU A 41 -2.61 -34.79 -9.85
C GLU A 41 -2.33 -33.36 -10.33
N ARG A 42 -3.00 -32.37 -9.72
CA ARG A 42 -2.74 -30.95 -10.01
C ARG A 42 -1.60 -30.46 -9.15
N THR A 43 -0.42 -30.32 -9.76
CA THR A 43 0.67 -29.50 -9.23
C THR A 43 0.15 -28.09 -8.92
N PRO A 44 0.42 -27.54 -7.72
CA PRO A 44 0.14 -26.15 -7.42
C PRO A 44 0.95 -25.22 -8.34
N ASP A 45 0.24 -24.39 -9.08
CA ASP A 45 0.77 -23.40 -10.01
C ASP A 45 1.48 -22.26 -9.24
N ASP A 46 2.79 -22.06 -9.47
CA ASP A 46 3.59 -21.05 -8.75
C ASP A 46 3.19 -19.64 -9.17
N ARG A 47 2.38 -19.00 -8.32
CA ARG A 47 2.02 -17.58 -8.41
C ARG A 47 2.31 -16.86 -7.10
N THR A 48 3.58 -16.88 -6.72
CA THR A 48 4.17 -16.03 -5.66
C THR A 48 4.17 -14.54 -6.00
N SER A 49 2.97 -13.92 -6.06
CA SER A 49 2.81 -12.46 -6.20
C SER A 49 1.57 -11.96 -5.45
N GLY A 50 1.76 -11.61 -4.18
CA GLY A 50 0.73 -11.06 -3.29
C GLY A 50 0.74 -11.71 -1.90
N ASP A 51 0.59 -10.90 -0.85
CA ASP A 51 0.77 -11.30 0.56
C ASP A 51 -0.43 -12.12 1.12
N HIS A 52 -1.00 -13.01 0.30
CA HIS A 52 -2.18 -13.82 0.60
C HIS A 52 -1.80 -15.21 1.12
N VAL A 53 -0.93 -15.26 2.12
CA VAL A 53 -0.64 -16.50 2.84
C VAL A 53 -1.82 -16.83 3.76
N PRO A 54 -2.25 -18.10 3.91
CA PRO A 54 -3.35 -18.45 4.81
C PRO A 54 -3.17 -17.90 6.23
N GLY A 55 -4.09 -17.05 6.67
CA GLY A 55 -4.06 -16.38 7.98
C GLY A 55 -3.48 -14.96 7.99
N TRP A 56 -2.87 -14.47 6.90
CA TRP A 56 -2.33 -13.11 6.80
C TRP A 56 -2.92 -12.34 5.61
N ARG A 57 -3.09 -11.02 5.77
CA ARG A 57 -3.46 -10.08 4.71
C ARG A 57 -2.82 -8.72 4.99
N ARG A 58 -2.30 -8.07 3.94
CA ARG A 58 -1.94 -6.66 3.94
C ARG A 58 -2.78 -5.91 2.90
N ALA A 59 -3.18 -4.69 3.23
CA ALA A 59 -3.62 -3.68 2.30
C ALA A 59 -2.81 -2.42 2.56
N ASP A 60 -2.51 -1.67 1.49
CA ASP A 60 -1.57 -0.55 1.50
C ASP A 60 -0.16 -0.91 2.08
N GLY A 61 0.65 0.08 2.45
CA GLY A 61 2.05 -0.06 2.86
C GLY A 61 3.02 -0.25 1.68
N TRP A 62 2.69 0.33 0.52
CA TRP A 62 3.51 0.21 -0.71
C TRP A 62 4.51 1.35 -0.91
N GLY A 63 4.71 2.21 0.09
CA GLY A 63 5.59 3.37 0.00
C GLY A 63 4.92 4.57 -0.66
N HIS A 64 5.27 5.77 -0.18
CA HIS A 64 4.79 7.11 -0.58
C HIS A 64 4.49 7.45 -2.06
N LEU A 65 4.89 6.62 -3.04
CA LEU A 65 4.59 6.78 -4.46
C LEU A 65 3.33 6.00 -4.90
N LEU A 66 3.09 4.83 -4.30
CA LEU A 66 2.04 3.87 -4.68
C LEU A 66 1.12 3.49 -3.52
N GLY A 67 1.35 4.05 -2.33
CA GLY A 67 0.63 3.76 -1.11
C GLY A 67 1.03 4.70 0.03
N ASP A 68 0.95 4.17 1.25
CA ASP A 68 1.03 4.87 2.53
C ASP A 68 -0.06 5.95 2.66
N CYS A 69 -1.26 5.67 2.14
CA CYS A 69 -2.36 6.62 2.03
C CYS A 69 -2.89 7.00 3.42
N GLY A 70 -2.93 8.31 3.70
CA GLY A 70 -3.20 8.83 5.04
C GLY A 70 -2.05 8.68 6.05
N GLY A 71 -0.93 8.06 5.67
CA GLY A 71 0.31 8.06 6.44
C GLY A 71 0.96 9.46 6.51
N GLY A 72 1.97 9.61 7.36
CA GLY A 72 2.63 10.92 7.58
C GLY A 72 3.17 11.55 6.29
N ALA A 73 3.82 10.76 5.43
CA ALA A 73 4.32 11.26 4.14
C ALA A 73 3.19 11.71 3.19
N TRP A 74 2.03 11.04 3.23
CA TRP A 74 0.86 11.43 2.46
C TRP A 74 0.24 12.74 2.98
N ILE A 75 0.06 12.87 4.31
CA ILE A 75 -0.48 14.08 4.95
C ILE A 75 0.41 15.28 4.67
N GLY A 76 1.71 15.14 4.88
CA GLY A 76 2.66 16.22 4.64
C GLY A 76 2.74 16.62 3.17
N ARG A 77 2.70 15.66 2.23
CA ARG A 77 2.59 15.95 0.79
C ARG A 77 1.32 16.74 0.45
N ALA A 78 0.17 16.33 0.98
CA ALA A 78 -1.10 17.03 0.74
C ALA A 78 -1.11 18.45 1.34
N GLY A 79 -0.53 18.62 2.53
CA GLY A 79 -0.33 19.93 3.15
C GLY A 79 0.61 20.84 2.34
N LEU A 80 1.70 20.29 1.81
CA LEU A 80 2.61 21.02 0.93
C LEU A 80 1.98 21.35 -0.43
N GLU A 81 1.12 20.49 -0.98
CA GLU A 81 0.33 20.83 -2.18
C GLU A 81 -0.60 22.02 -1.89
N ALA A 82 -1.35 21.99 -0.78
CA ALA A 82 -2.21 23.09 -0.37
C ALA A 82 -1.44 24.42 -0.14
N ALA A 83 -0.24 24.35 0.42
CA ALA A 83 0.65 25.50 0.56
C ALA A 83 1.12 26.04 -0.81
N MET A 84 1.60 25.18 -1.71
CA MET A 84 1.99 25.59 -3.06
C MET A 84 0.81 26.13 -3.89
N ARG A 85 -0.41 25.64 -3.66
CA ARG A 85 -1.62 26.19 -4.29
C ARG A 85 -1.93 27.60 -3.81
N ALA A 86 -1.68 27.93 -2.53
CA ALA A 86 -1.79 29.30 -2.05
C ALA A 86 -0.74 30.21 -2.70
N TYR A 87 0.52 29.73 -2.80
CA TYR A 87 1.61 30.44 -3.47
C TYR A 87 1.30 30.75 -4.94
N ASP A 88 0.75 29.76 -5.67
CA ASP A 88 0.28 29.90 -7.06
C ASP A 88 -0.97 30.80 -7.22
N GLY A 89 -1.64 31.21 -6.13
CA GLY A 89 -2.93 31.90 -6.17
C GLY A 89 -4.11 31.02 -6.63
N ARG A 90 -4.00 29.70 -6.48
CA ARG A 90 -4.99 28.69 -6.94
C ARG A 90 -6.03 28.36 -5.87
N GLU A 91 -7.24 28.05 -6.33
CA GLU A 91 -8.31 27.50 -5.49
C GLU A 91 -7.88 26.25 -4.72
N GLY A 92 -8.36 26.11 -3.48
CA GLY A 92 -7.98 25.01 -2.59
C GLY A 92 -6.58 25.16 -1.98
N GLY A 93 -5.95 26.33 -2.08
CA GLY A 93 -4.77 26.68 -1.31
C GLY A 93 -5.09 27.06 0.15
N SER A 94 -4.09 26.96 1.03
CA SER A 94 -4.16 27.45 2.41
C SER A 94 -2.98 28.37 2.72
N GLN A 95 -3.28 29.62 3.10
CA GLN A 95 -2.26 30.57 3.55
C GLN A 95 -1.59 30.11 4.86
N PRO A 96 -2.31 29.62 5.89
CA PRO A 96 -1.66 29.03 7.07
C PRO A 96 -0.67 27.91 6.74
N LEU A 97 -0.98 27.03 5.77
CA LEU A 97 -0.03 25.99 5.35
C LEU A 97 1.16 26.55 4.56
N LEU A 98 0.98 27.63 3.80
CA LEU A 98 2.10 28.36 3.17
C LEU A 98 3.01 29.02 4.23
N ASP A 99 2.43 29.71 5.21
CA ASP A 99 3.18 30.33 6.32
C ASP A 99 3.99 29.28 7.11
N ARG A 100 3.45 28.06 7.28
CA ARG A 100 4.18 26.94 7.89
C ARG A 100 5.21 26.31 6.96
N LEU A 101 4.96 26.24 5.65
CA LEU A 101 5.94 25.75 4.66
C LEU A 101 7.18 26.64 4.70
N GLU A 102 7.01 27.95 4.56
CA GLU A 102 8.15 28.88 4.49
C GLU A 102 8.93 28.94 5.80
N ALA A 103 8.25 28.82 6.94
CA ALA A 103 8.88 28.73 8.26
C ALA A 103 9.63 27.41 8.55
N VAL A 104 9.45 26.36 7.73
CA VAL A 104 10.07 25.04 7.93
C VAL A 104 11.09 24.69 6.83
N PHE A 105 10.84 25.10 5.58
CA PHE A 105 11.65 24.74 4.42
C PHE A 105 12.30 25.93 3.69
N GLY A 106 12.00 27.17 4.08
CA GLY A 106 12.42 28.35 3.32
C GLY A 106 11.46 28.67 2.15
N PRO A 107 11.83 29.59 1.25
CA PRO A 107 10.93 30.15 0.24
C PRO A 107 10.21 29.07 -0.59
N ALA A 108 8.90 29.20 -0.74
CA ALA A 108 8.08 28.16 -1.39
C ALA A 108 8.53 27.83 -2.83
N ALA A 109 9.05 28.82 -3.55
CA ALA A 109 9.63 28.67 -4.89
C ALA A 109 10.82 27.70 -4.96
N GLU A 110 11.58 27.55 -3.87
CA GLU A 110 12.79 26.72 -3.82
C GLU A 110 12.50 25.26 -3.43
N LEU A 111 11.35 24.99 -2.80
CA LEU A 111 10.98 23.67 -2.29
C LEU A 111 11.10 22.53 -3.33
N PRO A 112 10.68 22.65 -4.60
CA PRO A 112 10.85 21.57 -5.57
C PRO A 112 12.32 21.23 -5.83
N GLY A 113 13.18 22.25 -5.86
CA GLY A 113 14.62 22.10 -6.09
C GLY A 113 15.35 21.48 -4.89
N THR A 114 14.93 21.78 -3.67
CA THR A 114 15.53 21.21 -2.44
C THR A 114 14.96 19.85 -2.06
N LEU A 115 13.71 19.54 -2.44
CA LEU A 115 13.02 18.28 -2.11
C LEU A 115 13.28 17.15 -3.11
N TYR A 116 13.17 17.42 -4.42
CA TYR A 116 13.16 16.34 -5.43
C TYR A 116 14.47 15.54 -5.55
N PRO A 117 15.68 16.12 -5.41
CA PRO A 117 16.94 15.37 -5.48
C PRO A 117 17.15 14.41 -4.30
N ARG A 118 16.39 14.52 -3.21
CA ARG A 118 16.69 13.84 -1.94
C ARG A 118 16.38 12.33 -1.98
N PRO A 119 17.20 11.49 -1.32
CA PRO A 119 16.88 10.07 -1.13
C PRO A 119 15.81 9.88 -0.04
N ASP A 120 15.78 10.74 0.98
CA ASP A 120 14.90 10.68 2.16
C ASP A 120 13.58 11.44 1.99
N ARG A 121 13.15 11.71 0.74
CA ARG A 121 11.88 12.35 0.38
C ARG A 121 10.68 11.94 1.26
N PRO A 122 10.42 10.64 1.57
CA PRO A 122 9.29 10.25 2.42
C PRO A 122 9.35 10.85 3.82
N ALA A 123 10.55 10.95 4.42
CA ALA A 123 10.76 11.49 5.75
C ALA A 123 10.61 13.03 5.76
N VAL A 124 11.11 13.70 4.72
CA VAL A 124 10.96 15.17 4.55
C VAL A 124 9.49 15.55 4.31
N LEU A 125 8.75 14.76 3.53
CA LEU A 125 7.29 14.93 3.43
C LEU A 125 6.64 14.69 4.80
N ALA A 126 6.97 13.60 5.49
CA ALA A 126 6.37 13.26 6.78
C ALA A 126 6.65 14.28 7.89
N SER A 127 7.79 14.99 7.86
CA SER A 127 8.10 16.03 8.86
C SER A 127 7.20 17.27 8.76
N PHE A 128 6.45 17.45 7.66
CA PHE A 128 5.44 18.50 7.55
C PHE A 128 4.05 18.11 8.10
N ALA A 129 3.76 16.82 8.29
CA ALA A 129 2.46 16.38 8.82
C ALA A 129 2.08 16.98 10.19
N PRO A 130 3.01 17.21 11.15
CA PRO A 130 2.71 17.94 12.39
C PRO A 130 2.24 19.39 12.17
N GLU A 131 2.66 20.04 11.08
CA GLU A 131 2.19 21.39 10.74
C GLU A 131 0.76 21.38 10.21
N VAL A 132 0.40 20.38 9.38
CA VAL A 132 -1.00 20.13 9.00
C VAL A 132 -1.85 19.87 10.25
N GLY A 133 -1.34 19.09 11.20
CA GLY A 133 -1.97 18.90 12.51
C GLY A 133 -2.20 20.20 13.29
N ARG A 134 -1.22 21.12 13.29
CA ARG A 134 -1.33 22.45 13.92
C ARG A 134 -2.33 23.36 13.21
N CYS A 135 -2.31 23.43 11.88
CA CYS A 135 -3.24 24.25 11.11
C CYS A 135 -4.68 23.75 11.26
N ALA A 136 -4.92 22.43 11.23
CA ALA A 136 -6.24 21.86 11.49
C ALA A 136 -6.72 22.14 12.92
N ALA A 137 -5.84 22.04 13.92
CA ALA A 137 -6.17 22.39 15.31
C ALA A 137 -6.45 23.89 15.51
N ALA A 138 -5.99 24.75 14.59
CA ALA A 138 -6.29 26.18 14.55
C ALA A 138 -7.53 26.53 13.69
N GLY A 139 -8.20 25.54 13.10
CA GLY A 139 -9.41 25.73 12.29
C GLY A 139 -9.18 26.06 10.81
N ASP A 140 -8.02 25.71 10.23
CA ASP A 140 -7.84 25.74 8.76
C ASP A 140 -8.68 24.63 8.11
N PRO A 141 -9.74 24.94 7.33
CA PRO A 141 -10.62 23.94 6.73
C PRO A 141 -9.92 23.08 5.66
N VAL A 142 -8.80 23.55 5.08
CA VAL A 142 -8.01 22.77 4.11
C VAL A 142 -7.21 21.71 4.87
N ALA A 143 -6.50 22.11 5.93
CA ALA A 143 -5.77 21.18 6.79
C ALA A 143 -6.71 20.16 7.47
N GLU A 144 -7.87 20.57 7.98
CA GLU A 144 -8.90 19.64 8.47
C GLU A 144 -9.32 18.61 7.41
N THR A 145 -9.47 19.04 6.15
CA THR A 145 -9.89 18.17 5.06
C THR A 145 -8.80 17.17 4.70
N VAL A 146 -7.52 17.57 4.70
CA VAL A 146 -6.39 16.64 4.56
C VAL A 146 -6.39 15.57 5.66
N LEU A 147 -6.68 15.92 6.92
CA LEU A 147 -6.73 14.93 8.01
C LEU A 147 -7.98 14.03 7.95
N ARG A 148 -9.11 14.56 7.49
CA ARG A 148 -10.35 13.79 7.23
C ARG A 148 -10.14 12.78 6.10
N ASP A 149 -9.43 13.17 5.05
CA ASP A 149 -9.07 12.30 3.94
C ASP A 149 -8.05 11.23 4.34
N ALA A 150 -7.07 11.59 5.17
CA ALA A 150 -6.12 10.64 5.74
C ALA A 150 -6.80 9.59 6.63
N ALA A 151 -7.72 10.03 7.51
CA ALA A 151 -8.54 9.15 8.34
C ALA A 151 -9.34 8.14 7.49
N ARG A 152 -9.98 8.61 6.41
CA ARG A 152 -10.71 7.75 5.47
C ARG A 152 -9.80 6.72 4.80
N HIS A 153 -8.60 7.12 4.35
CA HIS A 153 -7.66 6.19 3.72
C HIS A 153 -7.18 5.09 4.68
N ILE A 154 -6.84 5.44 5.92
CA ILE A 154 -6.45 4.46 6.95
C ILE A 154 -7.60 3.47 7.22
N ALA A 155 -8.84 3.97 7.33
CA ALA A 155 -10.01 3.13 7.57
C ALA A 155 -10.36 2.23 6.37
N GLN A 156 -10.15 2.70 5.13
CA GLN A 156 -10.27 1.89 3.90
C GLN A 156 -9.23 0.76 3.84
N ALA A 157 -7.99 1.02 4.27
CA ALA A 157 -6.96 -0.01 4.35
C ALA A 157 -7.32 -1.09 5.39
N ALA A 158 -7.85 -0.69 6.55
CA ALA A 158 -8.37 -1.61 7.56
C ALA A 158 -9.58 -2.43 7.04
N GLU A 159 -10.54 -1.78 6.39
CA GLU A 159 -11.71 -2.42 5.76
C GLU A 159 -11.29 -3.48 4.73
N ALA A 160 -10.24 -3.23 3.94
CA ALA A 160 -9.76 -4.16 2.92
C ALA A 160 -9.10 -5.44 3.47
N VAL A 161 -8.54 -5.42 4.69
CA VAL A 161 -8.01 -6.63 5.37
C VAL A 161 -9.03 -7.30 6.30
N CYS A 162 -10.01 -6.55 6.81
CA CYS A 162 -11.05 -7.01 7.74
C CYS A 162 -12.46 -7.28 7.15
N PRO A 163 -12.70 -7.50 5.83
CA PRO A 163 -14.04 -7.38 5.22
C PRO A 163 -15.04 -8.51 5.56
N ARG A 164 -14.72 -9.34 6.57
CA ARG A 164 -15.54 -10.45 7.09
C ARG A 164 -15.38 -10.65 8.61
N LEU A 165 -14.81 -9.68 9.34
CA LEU A 165 -14.72 -9.75 10.79
C LEU A 165 -16.06 -9.29 11.41
N GLU A 166 -16.85 -10.25 11.88
CA GLU A 166 -18.05 -9.97 12.71
C GLU A 166 -17.67 -9.30 14.04
N SER A 167 -16.47 -9.61 14.55
CA SER A 167 -15.82 -8.90 15.65
C SER A 167 -14.30 -8.96 15.50
N GLY A 168 -13.59 -8.02 16.13
CA GLY A 168 -12.13 -7.96 16.12
C GLY A 168 -11.57 -6.70 16.78
N GLU A 169 -10.25 -6.54 16.71
CA GLU A 169 -9.53 -5.37 17.24
C GLU A 169 -8.69 -4.69 16.16
N VAL A 170 -8.62 -3.36 16.19
CA VAL A 170 -7.69 -2.54 15.40
C VAL A 170 -6.82 -1.74 16.35
N ALA A 171 -5.55 -2.13 16.45
CA ALA A 171 -4.54 -1.40 17.22
C ALA A 171 -3.94 -0.28 16.36
N LEU A 172 -3.97 0.96 16.84
CA LEU A 172 -3.36 2.10 16.16
C LEU A 172 -1.88 2.25 16.57
N THR A 173 -0.96 2.04 15.63
CA THR A 173 0.49 1.98 15.91
C THR A 173 1.30 3.10 15.22
N GLY A 174 2.35 3.57 15.87
CA GLY A 174 3.30 4.54 15.30
C GLY A 174 3.01 6.02 15.60
N GLY A 175 4.01 6.87 15.32
CA GLY A 175 4.05 8.25 15.80
C GLY A 175 2.98 9.20 15.27
N LEU A 176 2.32 8.86 14.15
CA LEU A 176 1.29 9.69 13.52
C LEU A 176 0.11 9.96 14.46
N PHE A 177 -0.31 8.98 15.26
CA PHE A 177 -1.45 9.09 16.16
C PHE A 177 -1.23 10.04 17.34
N ARG A 178 0.03 10.48 17.56
CA ARG A 178 0.38 11.55 18.51
C ARG A 178 -0.10 12.94 18.07
N MET A 179 -0.63 13.07 16.85
CA MET A 179 -1.35 14.27 16.39
C MET A 179 -2.65 14.53 17.19
N GLY A 180 -3.20 13.52 17.85
CA GLY A 180 -4.35 13.68 18.74
C GLY A 180 -5.68 13.91 18.01
N ALA A 181 -6.57 14.69 18.61
CA ALA A 181 -7.97 14.85 18.17
C ALA A 181 -8.16 15.21 16.68
N PRO A 182 -7.36 16.08 16.03
CA PRO A 182 -7.52 16.43 14.61
C PRO A 182 -7.49 15.22 13.65
N LEU A 183 -6.78 14.13 14.00
CA LEU A 183 -6.77 12.89 13.23
C LEU A 183 -7.57 11.76 13.90
N LEU A 184 -7.48 11.62 15.24
CA LEU A 184 -8.12 10.52 15.95
C LEU A 184 -9.65 10.61 15.96
N THR A 185 -10.22 11.82 15.92
CA THR A 185 -11.69 12.00 15.86
C THR A 185 -12.26 11.54 14.51
N PRO A 186 -11.81 12.05 13.34
CA PRO A 186 -12.32 11.54 12.06
C PRO A 186 -11.96 10.07 11.81
N LEU A 187 -10.80 9.59 12.28
CA LEU A 187 -10.41 8.18 12.14
C LEU A 187 -11.34 7.24 12.92
N ARG A 188 -11.70 7.57 14.16
CA ARG A 188 -12.67 6.79 14.94
C ARG A 188 -14.05 6.78 14.28
N ALA A 189 -14.47 7.88 13.65
CA ALA A 189 -15.73 7.96 12.93
C ALA A 189 -15.74 7.09 11.66
N GLU A 190 -14.70 7.16 10.82
CA GLU A 190 -14.56 6.33 9.62
C GLU A 190 -14.43 4.82 9.96
N LEU A 191 -13.68 4.47 11.02
CA LEU A 191 -13.58 3.08 11.50
C LEU A 191 -14.92 2.56 12.03
N ALA A 192 -15.64 3.33 12.85
CA ALA A 192 -16.95 2.93 13.36
C ALA A 192 -18.01 2.78 12.25
N ALA A 193 -17.92 3.59 11.19
CA ALA A 193 -18.83 3.51 10.04
C ALA A 193 -18.55 2.30 9.12
N ARG A 194 -17.28 1.91 8.96
CA ARG A 194 -16.87 0.79 8.07
C ARG A 194 -16.82 -0.56 8.78
N LEU A 195 -16.45 -0.56 10.06
CA LEU A 195 -16.16 -1.75 10.85
C LEU A 195 -16.90 -1.70 12.22
N PRO A 196 -18.24 -1.67 12.24
CA PRO A 196 -19.04 -1.45 13.46
C PRO A 196 -18.89 -2.54 14.54
N GLY A 197 -18.36 -3.72 14.19
CA GLY A 197 -18.03 -4.79 15.15
C GLY A 197 -16.59 -4.76 15.69
N VAL A 198 -15.76 -3.81 15.26
CA VAL A 198 -14.31 -3.78 15.57
C VAL A 198 -13.99 -2.74 16.65
N LEU A 199 -13.28 -3.18 17.68
CA LEU A 199 -12.82 -2.30 18.77
C LEU A 199 -11.50 -1.63 18.38
N VAL A 200 -11.45 -0.30 18.46
CA VAL A 200 -10.20 0.46 18.30
C VAL A 200 -9.46 0.43 19.64
N THR A 201 -8.30 -0.23 19.66
CA THR A 201 -7.52 -0.51 20.88
C THR A 201 -6.14 0.17 20.83
N GLU A 202 -5.46 0.21 21.98
CA GLU A 202 -4.06 0.64 22.06
C GLU A 202 -3.10 -0.51 21.71
N ALA A 203 -1.89 -0.18 21.28
CA ALA A 203 -0.87 -1.17 20.97
C ALA A 203 -0.36 -1.84 22.26
N ALA A 204 -0.32 -3.18 22.30
CA ALA A 204 0.14 -3.96 23.46
C ALA A 204 1.68 -3.96 23.68
N GLY A 205 2.36 -2.96 23.12
CA GLY A 205 3.81 -2.83 23.01
C GLY A 205 4.19 -1.96 21.81
N ASP A 206 5.49 -1.67 21.65
CA ASP A 206 6.02 -0.93 20.50
C ASP A 206 6.54 -1.86 19.37
N PRO A 207 7.04 -1.32 18.24
CA PRO A 207 7.57 -2.16 17.16
C PRO A 207 8.78 -3.03 17.52
N LEU A 208 9.56 -2.66 18.55
CA LEU A 208 10.69 -3.44 19.06
C LEU A 208 10.19 -4.59 19.95
N ASP A 209 9.17 -4.37 20.78
CA ASP A 209 8.46 -5.45 21.48
C ASP A 209 7.93 -6.48 20.47
N GLY A 210 7.35 -6.00 19.37
CA GLY A 210 6.87 -6.84 18.26
C GLY A 210 8.00 -7.65 17.61
N ALA A 211 9.12 -7.00 17.27
CA ALA A 211 10.28 -7.66 16.67
C ALA A 211 10.89 -8.75 17.58
N LEU A 212 11.02 -8.47 18.89
CA LEU A 212 11.53 -9.42 19.87
C LEU A 212 10.60 -10.63 20.03
N ARG A 213 9.28 -10.42 20.07
CA ARG A 213 8.28 -11.51 20.12
C ARG A 213 8.33 -12.39 18.87
N ILE A 214 8.46 -11.80 17.69
CA ILE A 214 8.59 -12.54 16.41
C ILE A 214 9.89 -13.35 16.38
N ALA A 215 11.02 -12.77 16.80
CA ALA A 215 12.30 -13.46 16.85
C ALA A 215 12.29 -14.65 17.83
N ALA A 216 11.70 -14.48 19.02
CA ALA A 216 11.56 -15.55 20.00
C ALA A 216 10.66 -16.69 19.48
N ALA A 217 9.50 -16.36 18.89
CA ALA A 217 8.60 -17.36 18.31
C ALA A 217 9.22 -18.10 17.12
N LEU A 218 10.04 -17.42 16.29
CA LEU A 218 10.78 -18.06 15.20
C LEU A 218 11.86 -19.01 15.73
N ALA A 219 12.61 -18.61 16.76
CA ALA A 219 13.64 -19.45 17.40
C ALA A 219 13.05 -20.68 18.11
N ALA A 220 11.82 -20.59 18.64
CA ALA A 220 11.11 -21.71 19.24
C ALA A 220 10.37 -22.62 18.22
N GLY A 221 10.24 -22.20 16.96
CA GLY A 221 9.41 -22.90 15.96
C GLY A 221 7.89 -22.68 16.15
N GLU A 222 7.50 -21.70 16.95
CA GLU A 222 6.10 -21.39 17.32
C GLU A 222 5.46 -20.26 16.48
N LEU A 223 6.22 -19.68 15.53
CA LEU A 223 5.76 -18.53 14.75
C LEU A 223 4.51 -18.87 13.90
N ARG A 224 3.38 -18.28 14.27
CA ARG A 224 2.08 -18.42 13.56
C ARG A 224 1.93 -17.50 12.35
N LEU A 225 2.87 -16.58 12.15
CA LEU A 225 2.94 -15.72 10.96
C LEU A 225 3.73 -16.42 9.85
N PRO A 226 3.48 -16.09 8.57
CA PRO A 226 4.29 -16.56 7.46
C PRO A 226 5.78 -16.17 7.63
N PRO A 227 6.72 -17.11 7.57
CA PRO A 227 8.14 -16.78 7.52
C PRO A 227 8.53 -16.32 6.10
N ASP A 228 9.16 -15.14 6.00
CA ASP A 228 9.91 -14.74 4.80
C ASP A 228 11.41 -14.73 5.17
N ALA A 229 12.16 -15.67 4.59
CA ALA A 229 13.58 -15.83 4.84
C ALA A 229 14.44 -14.62 4.44
N ARG A 230 13.89 -13.67 3.66
CA ARG A 230 14.53 -12.40 3.30
C ARG A 230 14.38 -11.32 4.37
N LEU A 231 13.40 -11.47 5.28
CA LEU A 231 13.11 -10.52 6.36
C LEU A 231 13.74 -10.95 7.69
N LEU A 232 13.59 -12.22 8.07
CA LEU A 232 14.17 -12.78 9.29
C LEU A 232 14.43 -14.27 9.15
N SER A 233 15.60 -14.72 9.58
CA SER A 233 15.97 -16.14 9.64
C SER A 233 16.83 -16.41 10.89
N VAL A 234 16.77 -17.65 11.38
CA VAL A 234 17.60 -18.12 12.50
C VAL A 234 18.81 -18.81 11.91
N VAL A 235 20.01 -18.29 12.19
CA VAL A 235 21.28 -18.90 11.80
C VAL A 235 21.77 -19.78 12.95
N THR A 236 21.47 -21.08 12.88
CA THR A 236 22.13 -22.07 13.74
C THR A 236 23.62 -22.14 13.40
N THR A 237 24.48 -22.03 14.40
CA THR A 237 25.95 -22.07 14.29
C THR A 237 26.50 -23.30 14.99
#